data_AF-A0A397JG97-F1
#
_entry.id   AF-A0A397JG97-F1
#
_cell.length_a   1.000
_cell.length_b   1.000
_cell.length_c   1.000
_cell.angle_alpha   90.00
_cell.angle_beta   90.00
_cell.angle_gamma   90.00
#
_symmetry.space_group_name_H-M   'P 1'
#
loop_
_entity.id
_entity.type
_entity.pdbx_description
1 polymer ?
#
loop_
_entity_poly.entity_id
_entity_poly.type
_entity_poly.pdbx_seq_one_letter_code
_entity_poly.pdbx_strand_id
1 'polypeptide(L)'
;MQEKKEFATKYGLSIEPSPLSSLQWNPFIQIPQDPYHAISGKIARLLDSTLEILSQNGKKNLNKFWKYFEFPSHWSRMQNPISHSKSFYMSDCQRLAMIFPFILQRFLTPEYIKKEVFEKMKTATSLNSNNLIKKIIECWIRIANCTKLVFSSYFRNKDDYNNLDIMLREESECLIKVFPEFNMLPNVHVNFHLVQHAVSYGNLINISVGVKEMINRTFKIFAPHTNKKEIDFDLIKRYNTMEGIRKFFDNNVNYKKIEIFDNWFITNNSINIFEDITSSFEYIQNIKLSQKLKKKEFESFNLEDIQTQLHVAYQSLKIDGLLITNKIRFHNFIYYEVKNENGTINRIKIKSGDAIEIEKFEHGSTYAIVKSIISHKGNDNNEY
;
A
#
# COMPACT_ATOMS: atom_id res chain seq x y z
N MET A 1 11.57 -44.20 29.28
CA MET A 1 11.59 -43.01 30.17
C MET A 1 12.96 -42.32 30.16
N GLN A 2 14.07 -43.09 30.18
CA GLN A 2 15.45 -42.60 30.04
C GLN A 2 15.68 -41.85 28.72
N GLU A 3 15.34 -42.45 27.58
CA GLU A 3 15.48 -41.83 26.25
C GLU A 3 14.72 -40.50 26.11
N LYS A 4 13.52 -40.41 26.70
CA LYS A 4 12.72 -39.17 26.71
C LYS A 4 13.42 -38.05 27.49
N LYS A 5 14.09 -38.38 28.60
CA LYS A 5 14.86 -37.41 29.40
C LYS A 5 16.11 -36.97 28.66
N GLU A 6 16.86 -37.91 28.08
CA GLU A 6 18.07 -37.61 27.30
C GLU A 6 17.76 -36.74 26.08
N PHE A 7 16.68 -37.04 25.36
CA PHE A 7 16.20 -36.22 24.25
C PHE A 7 15.76 -34.83 24.72
N ALA A 8 14.99 -34.74 25.81
CA ALA A 8 14.54 -33.47 26.35
C ALA A 8 15.72 -32.59 26.80
N THR A 9 16.72 -33.16 27.46
CA THR A 9 17.96 -32.45 27.85
C THR A 9 18.77 -32.00 26.64
N LYS A 10 18.89 -32.84 25.60
CA LYS A 10 19.62 -32.49 24.36
C LYS A 10 19.04 -31.27 23.65
N TYR A 11 17.73 -31.08 23.67
CA TYR A 11 17.03 -30.01 22.95
C TYR A 11 16.40 -28.94 23.85
N GLY A 12 16.67 -28.95 25.17
CA GLY A 12 16.12 -27.97 26.11
C GLY A 12 14.60 -28.03 26.26
N LEU A 13 13.98 -29.19 26.06
CA LEU A 13 12.53 -29.38 26.15
C LEU A 13 12.11 -29.71 27.59
N SER A 14 10.95 -29.23 28.00
CA SER A 14 10.34 -29.63 29.28
C SER A 14 9.92 -31.10 29.24
N ILE A 15 10.24 -31.86 30.29
CA ILE A 15 9.76 -33.23 30.49
C ILE A 15 8.28 -33.23 30.91
N GLU A 16 7.88 -32.18 31.63
CA GLU A 16 6.50 -31.96 32.05
C GLU A 16 5.67 -31.42 30.88
N PRO A 17 4.39 -31.83 30.74
CA PRO A 17 3.50 -31.30 29.72
C PRO A 17 3.41 -29.78 29.83
N SER A 18 3.56 -29.08 28.70
CA SER A 18 3.33 -27.63 28.65
C SER A 18 1.91 -27.31 29.14
N PRO A 19 1.65 -26.18 29.81
CA PRO A 19 0.28 -25.70 30.03
C PRO A 19 -0.54 -25.62 28.73
N LEU A 20 0.15 -25.41 27.60
CA LEU A 20 -0.44 -25.40 26.26
C LEU A 20 -0.88 -26.79 25.77
N SER A 21 -0.43 -27.87 26.40
CA SER A 21 -0.85 -29.24 26.04
C SER A 21 -2.33 -29.53 26.35
N SER A 22 -2.96 -28.67 27.17
CA SER A 22 -4.41 -28.70 27.40
C SER A 22 -5.22 -27.92 26.35
N LEU A 23 -4.57 -27.10 25.53
CA LEU A 23 -5.23 -26.35 24.48
C LEU A 23 -5.58 -27.27 23.31
N GLN A 24 -6.87 -27.42 23.04
CA GLN A 24 -7.32 -28.06 21.82
C GLN A 24 -7.15 -27.09 20.65
N TRP A 25 -6.30 -27.47 19.69
CA TRP A 25 -6.12 -26.72 18.47
C TRP A 25 -7.27 -27.05 17.51
N ASN A 26 -8.20 -26.11 17.32
CA ASN A 26 -9.21 -26.20 16.29
C ASN A 26 -8.81 -25.29 15.11
N PRO A 27 -8.22 -25.85 14.03
CA PRO A 27 -7.75 -25.06 12.90
C PRO A 27 -8.86 -24.24 12.25
N PHE A 28 -10.12 -24.70 12.30
CA PHE A 28 -11.25 -24.02 11.70
C PHE A 28 -11.66 -22.75 12.44
N ILE A 29 -11.22 -22.57 13.69
CA ILE A 29 -11.49 -21.37 14.48
C ILE A 29 -10.25 -20.47 14.51
N GLN A 30 -9.08 -21.08 14.67
CA GLN A 30 -7.80 -20.40 14.91
C GLN A 30 -7.12 -19.89 13.64
N ILE A 31 -7.44 -20.47 12.47
CA ILE A 31 -7.04 -19.93 11.18
C ILE A 31 -8.25 -19.23 10.57
N PRO A 32 -8.35 -17.89 10.68
CA PRO A 32 -9.49 -17.17 10.16
C PRO A 32 -9.56 -17.31 8.64
N GLN A 33 -10.73 -17.69 8.14
CA GLN A 33 -11.03 -17.62 6.71
C GLN A 33 -11.16 -16.17 6.29
N ASP A 34 -10.65 -15.85 5.10
CA ASP A 34 -10.60 -14.48 4.63
C ASP A 34 -11.93 -14.01 4.01
N PRO A 35 -12.68 -13.10 4.67
CA PRO A 35 -13.96 -12.62 4.14
C PRO A 35 -13.77 -11.74 2.89
N TYR A 36 -12.63 -11.07 2.73
CA TYR A 36 -12.38 -10.20 1.57
C TYR A 36 -12.33 -11.00 0.28
N HIS A 37 -11.51 -12.05 0.27
CA HIS A 37 -11.37 -12.95 -0.87
C HIS A 37 -12.65 -13.74 -1.12
N ALA A 38 -13.29 -14.28 -0.07
CA ALA A 38 -14.51 -15.05 -0.23
C ALA A 38 -15.64 -14.22 -0.87
N ILE A 39 -15.91 -13.01 -0.36
CA ILE A 39 -16.98 -12.16 -0.90
C ILE A 39 -16.64 -11.67 -2.31
N SER A 40 -15.42 -11.17 -2.53
CA SER A 40 -15.00 -10.67 -3.86
C SER A 40 -15.02 -11.78 -4.91
N GLY A 41 -14.61 -12.99 -4.53
CA GLY A 41 -14.67 -14.18 -5.38
C GLY A 41 -16.10 -14.59 -5.74
N LYS A 42 -17.05 -14.52 -4.80
CA LYS A 42 -18.48 -14.73 -5.10
C LYS A 42 -19.00 -13.69 -6.10
N ILE A 43 -18.66 -12.41 -5.91
CA ILE A 43 -19.13 -11.34 -6.81
C ILE A 43 -18.54 -11.49 -8.22
N ALA A 44 -17.24 -11.80 -8.32
CA ALA A 44 -16.60 -12.06 -9.61
C ALA A 44 -17.27 -13.23 -10.35
N ARG A 45 -17.57 -14.31 -9.62
CA ARG A 45 -18.29 -15.46 -10.18
C ARG A 45 -19.71 -15.08 -10.61
N LEU A 46 -20.42 -14.29 -9.80
CA LEU A 46 -21.79 -13.85 -10.11
C LEU A 46 -21.81 -12.94 -11.34
N LEU A 47 -20.79 -12.09 -11.52
CA LEU A 47 -20.59 -11.32 -12.74
C LEU A 47 -20.47 -12.24 -13.94
N ASP A 48 -19.54 -13.21 -13.90
CA ASP A 48 -19.33 -14.14 -15.00
C ASP A 48 -20.63 -14.90 -15.35
N SER A 49 -21.31 -15.47 -14.36
CA SER A 49 -22.59 -16.17 -14.54
C SER A 49 -23.65 -15.25 -15.14
N THR A 50 -23.76 -14.01 -14.66
CA THR A 50 -24.70 -13.01 -15.20
C THR A 50 -24.39 -12.69 -16.66
N LEU A 51 -23.12 -12.49 -17.02
CA LEU A 51 -22.71 -12.18 -18.39
C LEU A 51 -22.87 -13.38 -19.33
N GLU A 52 -22.75 -14.60 -18.81
CA GLU A 52 -22.89 -15.84 -19.57
C GLU A 52 -24.33 -16.08 -20.02
N ILE A 53 -25.32 -15.76 -19.17
CA ILE A 53 -26.74 -15.96 -19.51
C ILE A 53 -27.28 -14.92 -20.51
N LEU A 54 -26.66 -13.74 -20.61
CA LEU A 54 -27.13 -12.67 -21.50
C LEU A 54 -27.02 -13.04 -22.98
N SER A 55 -28.07 -12.72 -23.74
CA SER A 55 -28.07 -12.75 -25.20
C SER A 55 -27.18 -11.62 -25.76
N GLN A 56 -26.90 -11.62 -27.07
CA GLN A 56 -26.14 -10.53 -27.68
C GLN A 56 -26.86 -9.17 -27.53
N ASN A 57 -28.19 -9.16 -27.61
CA ASN A 57 -28.97 -7.95 -27.35
C ASN A 57 -28.90 -7.54 -25.87
N GLY A 58 -28.92 -8.51 -24.95
CA GLY A 58 -28.72 -8.25 -23.53
C GLY A 58 -27.36 -7.62 -23.22
N LYS A 59 -26.28 -8.14 -23.84
CA LYS A 59 -24.93 -7.56 -23.72
C LYS A 59 -24.84 -6.15 -24.31
N LYS A 60 -25.47 -5.90 -25.46
CA LYS A 60 -25.54 -4.55 -26.06
C LYS A 60 -26.25 -3.56 -25.13
N ASN A 61 -27.37 -3.95 -24.52
CA ASN A 61 -28.08 -3.10 -23.56
C ASN A 61 -27.29 -2.88 -22.28
N LEU A 62 -26.65 -3.92 -21.72
CA LEU A 62 -25.75 -3.77 -20.58
C LEU A 62 -24.65 -2.74 -20.89
N ASN A 63 -24.01 -2.81 -22.06
CA ASN A 63 -23.02 -1.82 -22.47
C ASN A 63 -23.57 -0.41 -22.58
N LYS A 64 -24.79 -0.25 -23.09
CA LYS A 64 -25.47 1.05 -23.16
C LYS A 64 -25.65 1.62 -21.75
N PHE A 65 -26.26 0.87 -20.83
CA PHE A 65 -26.48 1.34 -19.46
C PHE A 65 -25.16 1.56 -18.71
N TRP A 66 -24.17 0.69 -18.88
CA TRP A 66 -22.84 0.86 -18.28
C TRP A 66 -22.16 2.16 -18.71
N LYS A 67 -22.24 2.52 -20.00
CA LYS A 67 -21.61 3.73 -20.55
C LYS A 67 -22.17 5.01 -19.93
N TYR A 68 -23.46 5.02 -19.61
CA TYR A 68 -24.17 6.18 -19.06
C TYR A 68 -24.46 6.07 -17.56
N PHE A 69 -23.93 5.04 -16.88
CA PHE A 69 -24.12 4.89 -15.45
C PHE A 69 -23.35 5.99 -14.72
N GLU A 70 -24.05 6.76 -13.88
CA GLU A 70 -23.45 7.79 -13.05
C GLU A 70 -22.78 7.15 -11.83
N PHE A 71 -21.45 7.12 -11.85
CA PHE A 71 -20.67 6.65 -10.71
C PHE A 71 -20.54 7.76 -9.66
N PRO A 72 -20.40 7.42 -8.36
CA PRO A 72 -20.05 8.39 -7.33
C PRO A 72 -18.81 9.21 -7.74
N SER A 73 -18.81 10.51 -7.44
CA SER A 73 -17.77 11.45 -7.90
C SER A 73 -16.33 11.10 -7.50
N HIS A 74 -16.17 10.35 -6.40
CA HIS A 74 -14.88 9.90 -5.88
C HIS A 74 -14.44 8.54 -6.44
N TRP A 75 -15.23 7.91 -7.33
CA TRP A 75 -14.86 6.65 -7.96
C TRP A 75 -14.13 6.91 -9.27
N SER A 76 -12.99 6.23 -9.45
CA SER A 76 -12.38 6.09 -10.77
C SER A 76 -13.34 5.35 -11.69
N ARG A 77 -13.40 5.76 -12.96
CA ARG A 77 -14.17 5.04 -13.98
C ARG A 77 -13.77 3.56 -14.01
N MET A 78 -14.76 2.68 -13.93
CA MET A 78 -14.54 1.23 -13.95
C MET A 78 -14.45 0.71 -15.38
N GLN A 79 -13.65 -0.35 -15.57
CA GLN A 79 -13.52 -1.04 -16.85
C GLN A 79 -14.85 -1.65 -17.28
N ASN A 80 -15.04 -1.83 -18.58
CA ASN A 80 -16.26 -2.42 -19.12
C ASN A 80 -16.38 -3.90 -18.68
N PRO A 81 -17.49 -4.31 -18.05
CA PRO A 81 -17.60 -5.65 -17.49
C PRO A 81 -17.69 -6.75 -18.54
N ILE A 82 -18.13 -6.44 -19.76
CA ILE A 82 -18.23 -7.42 -20.85
C ILE A 82 -16.87 -7.71 -21.46
N SER A 83 -16.04 -6.68 -21.64
CA SER A 83 -14.73 -6.80 -22.31
C SER A 83 -13.61 -7.16 -21.35
N HIS A 84 -13.75 -6.81 -20.07
CA HIS A 84 -12.69 -6.89 -19.07
C HIS A 84 -13.13 -7.60 -17.78
N SER A 85 -14.06 -8.57 -17.86
CA SER A 85 -14.57 -9.27 -16.65
C SER A 85 -13.46 -9.90 -15.82
N LYS A 86 -12.38 -10.36 -16.47
CA LYS A 86 -11.21 -11.00 -15.83
C LYS A 86 -10.16 -10.03 -15.32
N SER A 87 -10.31 -8.72 -15.56
CA SER A 87 -9.33 -7.70 -15.18
C SER A 87 -9.74 -6.92 -13.93
N PHE A 88 -10.93 -7.19 -13.37
CA PHE A 88 -11.37 -6.55 -12.14
C PHE A 88 -10.54 -7.00 -10.94
N TYR A 89 -10.10 -6.02 -10.16
CA TYR A 89 -9.54 -6.28 -8.84
C TYR A 89 -10.66 -6.62 -7.85
N MET A 90 -10.32 -7.21 -6.71
CA MET A 90 -11.31 -7.52 -5.66
C MET A 90 -12.05 -6.27 -5.17
N SER A 91 -11.37 -5.13 -5.08
CA SER A 91 -12.00 -3.85 -4.77
C SER A 91 -13.02 -3.44 -5.82
N ASP A 92 -12.77 -3.75 -7.09
CA ASP A 92 -13.73 -3.50 -8.16
C ASP A 92 -14.91 -4.45 -8.05
N CYS A 93 -14.69 -5.73 -7.73
CA CYS A 93 -15.77 -6.68 -7.48
C CYS A 93 -16.73 -6.15 -6.39
N GLN A 94 -16.22 -5.63 -5.29
CA GLN A 94 -17.07 -5.02 -4.24
C GLN A 94 -17.88 -3.83 -4.77
N ARG A 95 -17.29 -2.97 -5.60
CA ARG A 95 -18.01 -1.88 -6.27
C ARG A 95 -19.07 -2.41 -7.22
N LEU A 96 -18.81 -3.50 -7.95
CA LEU A 96 -19.78 -4.15 -8.84
C LEU A 96 -21.02 -4.59 -8.06
N ALA A 97 -20.84 -5.22 -6.88
CA ALA A 97 -21.98 -5.62 -6.04
C ALA A 97 -22.90 -4.44 -5.69
N MET A 98 -22.34 -3.23 -5.50
CA MET A 98 -23.13 -2.05 -5.18
C MET A 98 -23.96 -1.54 -6.37
N ILE A 99 -23.46 -1.65 -7.60
CA ILE A 99 -24.06 -0.99 -8.78
C ILE A 99 -24.88 -1.94 -9.67
N PHE A 100 -24.52 -3.23 -9.74
CA PHE A 100 -25.18 -4.19 -10.61
C PHE A 100 -26.68 -4.38 -10.34
N PRO A 101 -27.17 -4.38 -9.08
CA PRO A 101 -28.61 -4.40 -8.82
C PRO A 101 -29.36 -3.31 -9.59
N PHE A 102 -28.85 -2.08 -9.55
CA PHE A 102 -29.45 -0.93 -10.23
C PHE A 102 -29.35 -1.05 -11.75
N ILE A 103 -28.21 -1.50 -12.26
CA ILE A 103 -28.01 -1.67 -13.70
C ILE A 103 -28.97 -2.73 -14.26
N LEU A 104 -29.06 -3.90 -13.63
CA LEU A 104 -29.93 -4.98 -14.09
C LEU A 104 -31.41 -4.59 -13.99
N GLN A 105 -31.82 -3.89 -12.93
CA GLN A 105 -33.20 -3.44 -12.77
C GLN A 105 -33.66 -2.50 -13.90
N ARG A 106 -32.74 -1.80 -14.57
CA ARG A 106 -33.09 -0.86 -15.65
C ARG A 106 -33.42 -1.51 -16.98
N PHE A 107 -32.91 -2.71 -17.24
CA PHE A 107 -33.03 -3.31 -18.59
C PHE A 107 -33.34 -4.79 -18.62
N LEU A 108 -33.07 -5.55 -17.55
CA LEU A 108 -33.12 -6.99 -17.62
C LEU A 108 -34.58 -7.45 -17.76
N THR A 109 -34.88 -8.07 -18.90
CA THR A 109 -36.17 -8.69 -19.24
C THR A 109 -35.89 -10.06 -19.89
N PRO A 110 -36.89 -10.96 -19.99
CA PRO A 110 -36.66 -12.32 -20.51
C PRO A 110 -36.03 -12.38 -21.91
N GLU A 111 -36.35 -11.42 -22.78
CA GLU A 111 -35.80 -11.29 -24.15
C GLU A 111 -34.28 -11.02 -24.22
N TYR A 112 -33.69 -10.51 -23.13
CA TYR A 112 -32.26 -10.23 -23.05
C TYR A 112 -31.42 -11.39 -22.51
N ILE A 113 -32.07 -12.50 -22.14
CA ILE A 113 -31.40 -13.74 -21.75
C ILE A 113 -31.44 -14.71 -22.94
N LYS A 114 -30.40 -15.53 -23.10
CA LYS A 114 -30.38 -16.60 -24.12
C LYS A 114 -31.58 -17.52 -23.89
N LYS A 115 -32.43 -17.68 -24.92
CA LYS A 115 -33.70 -18.43 -24.83
C LYS A 115 -33.55 -19.82 -24.21
N GLU A 116 -32.58 -20.60 -24.68
CA GLU A 116 -32.32 -21.96 -24.17
C GLU A 116 -31.92 -21.98 -22.68
N VAL A 117 -31.10 -21.01 -22.27
CA VAL A 117 -30.65 -20.88 -20.87
C VAL A 117 -31.81 -20.43 -19.99
N PHE A 118 -32.63 -19.49 -20.46
CA PHE A 118 -33.79 -18.99 -19.73
C PHE A 118 -34.79 -20.10 -19.43
N GLU A 119 -35.14 -20.93 -20.42
CA GLU A 119 -36.06 -22.05 -20.19
C GLU A 119 -35.46 -23.10 -19.26
N LYS A 120 -34.16 -23.43 -19.39
CA LYS A 120 -33.48 -24.34 -18.44
C LYS A 120 -33.52 -23.82 -17.00
N MET A 121 -33.19 -22.54 -16.79
CA MET A 121 -33.23 -21.91 -15.47
C MET A 121 -34.65 -21.88 -14.91
N LYS A 122 -35.65 -21.60 -15.76
CA LYS A 122 -37.06 -21.58 -15.39
C LYS A 122 -37.53 -22.95 -14.90
N THR A 123 -37.19 -24.02 -15.61
CA THR A 123 -37.48 -25.40 -15.21
C THR A 123 -36.75 -25.78 -13.92
N ALA A 124 -35.46 -25.48 -13.81
CA ALA A 124 -34.66 -25.83 -12.63
C ALA A 124 -35.12 -25.11 -11.35
N THR A 125 -35.61 -23.88 -11.48
CA THR A 125 -36.06 -23.07 -10.33
C THR A 125 -37.56 -23.20 -10.02
N SER A 126 -38.33 -23.82 -10.91
CA SER A 126 -39.80 -23.85 -10.87
C SER A 126 -40.44 -22.46 -10.77
N LEU A 127 -39.83 -21.45 -11.40
CA LEU A 127 -40.32 -20.07 -11.40
C LEU A 127 -41.03 -19.70 -12.71
N ASN A 128 -41.93 -18.72 -12.67
CA ASN A 128 -42.41 -18.09 -13.90
C ASN A 128 -41.40 -17.06 -14.44
N SER A 129 -41.60 -16.58 -15.67
CA SER A 129 -40.63 -15.70 -16.35
C SER A 129 -40.33 -14.41 -15.57
N ASN A 130 -41.35 -13.74 -15.03
CA ASN A 130 -41.17 -12.50 -14.27
C ASN A 130 -40.47 -12.75 -12.93
N ASN A 131 -40.79 -13.87 -12.27
CA ASN A 131 -40.18 -14.24 -10.99
C ASN A 131 -38.72 -14.65 -11.16
N LEU A 132 -38.35 -15.29 -12.29
CA LEU A 132 -36.95 -15.63 -12.57
C LEU A 132 -36.09 -14.36 -12.74
N ILE A 133 -36.56 -13.38 -13.51
CA ILE A 133 -35.86 -12.09 -13.64
C ILE A 133 -35.70 -11.41 -12.28
N LYS A 134 -36.77 -11.34 -11.49
CA LYS A 134 -36.71 -10.79 -10.13
C LYS A 134 -35.69 -11.53 -9.26
N LYS A 135 -35.62 -12.86 -9.36
CA LYS A 135 -34.66 -13.67 -8.59
C LYS A 135 -33.21 -13.49 -9.04
N ILE A 136 -32.94 -13.30 -10.33
CA ILE A 136 -31.60 -12.95 -10.82
C ILE A 136 -31.15 -11.60 -10.23
N ILE A 137 -32.03 -10.59 -10.22
CA ILE A 137 -31.74 -9.29 -9.61
C ILE A 137 -31.59 -9.44 -8.09
N GLU A 138 -32.42 -10.28 -7.45
CA GLU A 138 -32.34 -10.56 -6.02
C GLU A 138 -31.01 -11.17 -5.60
N CYS A 139 -30.40 -12.05 -6.41
CA CYS A 139 -29.04 -12.54 -6.14
C CYS A 139 -28.03 -11.39 -5.96
N TRP A 140 -28.08 -10.38 -6.82
CA TRP A 140 -27.23 -9.19 -6.72
C TRP A 140 -27.59 -8.31 -5.52
N ILE A 141 -28.87 -8.18 -5.18
CA ILE A 141 -29.30 -7.44 -3.99
C ILE A 141 -28.80 -8.14 -2.71
N ARG A 142 -28.93 -9.47 -2.65
CA ARG A 142 -28.50 -10.29 -1.51
C ARG A 142 -27.00 -10.22 -1.31
N ILE A 143 -26.20 -10.36 -2.38
CA ILE A 143 -24.74 -10.27 -2.26
C ILE A 143 -24.30 -8.86 -1.86
N ALA A 144 -24.99 -7.80 -2.32
CA ALA A 144 -24.70 -6.43 -1.92
C ALA A 144 -24.98 -6.18 -0.43
N ASN A 145 -26.14 -6.64 0.05
CA ASN A 145 -26.52 -6.53 1.47
C ASN A 145 -25.61 -7.38 2.36
N CYS A 146 -25.27 -8.59 1.92
CA CYS A 146 -24.31 -9.46 2.60
C CYS A 146 -22.93 -8.79 2.69
N THR A 147 -22.42 -8.23 1.58
CA THR A 147 -21.15 -7.50 1.54
C THR A 147 -21.14 -6.34 2.53
N LYS A 148 -22.22 -5.54 2.58
CA LYS A 148 -22.37 -4.43 3.53
C LYS A 148 -22.29 -4.91 4.99
N LEU A 149 -22.95 -6.02 5.32
CA LEU A 149 -23.00 -6.53 6.68
C LEU A 149 -21.68 -7.20 7.09
N VAL A 150 -21.07 -7.96 6.18
CA VAL A 150 -19.75 -8.59 6.38
C VAL A 150 -18.69 -7.54 6.66
N PHE A 151 -18.70 -6.41 5.96
CA PHE A 151 -17.77 -5.30 6.20
C PHE A 151 -18.38 -4.18 7.05
N SER A 152 -19.28 -4.52 7.97
CA SER A 152 -19.74 -3.58 9.00
C SER A 152 -18.63 -3.31 10.01
N SER A 153 -18.43 -2.03 10.35
CA SER A 153 -17.43 -1.61 11.33
C SER A 153 -17.81 -1.94 12.78
N TYR A 154 -19.07 -2.29 13.04
CA TYR A 154 -19.57 -2.53 14.39
C TYR A 154 -20.55 -3.71 14.44
N PHE A 155 -20.30 -4.62 15.40
CA PHE A 155 -21.28 -5.53 15.96
C PHE A 155 -21.39 -5.24 17.46
N ARG A 156 -22.59 -4.88 17.91
CA ARG A 156 -22.88 -4.36 19.25
C ARG A 156 -23.42 -5.44 20.17
N ASN A 157 -24.15 -6.41 19.64
CA ASN A 157 -24.83 -7.42 20.43
C ASN A 157 -24.96 -8.75 19.69
N LYS A 158 -25.57 -9.74 20.35
CA LYS A 158 -25.81 -11.08 19.81
C LYS A 158 -26.69 -11.06 18.54
N ASP A 159 -27.62 -10.12 18.45
CA ASP A 159 -28.55 -10.02 17.33
C ASP A 159 -27.83 -9.64 16.03
N ASP A 160 -26.76 -8.85 16.11
CA ASP A 160 -25.93 -8.52 14.93
C ASP A 160 -25.28 -9.78 14.32
N TYR A 161 -24.80 -10.70 15.16
CA TYR A 161 -24.23 -11.97 14.70
C TYR A 161 -25.30 -12.92 14.16
N ASN A 162 -26.50 -12.94 14.78
CA ASN A 162 -27.64 -13.70 14.26
C ASN A 162 -28.08 -13.16 12.88
N ASN A 163 -28.14 -11.84 12.72
CA ASN A 163 -28.45 -11.19 11.46
C ASN A 163 -27.39 -11.52 10.40
N LEU A 164 -26.11 -11.59 10.77
CA LEU A 164 -25.02 -12.02 9.89
C LEU A 164 -25.23 -13.47 9.43
N ASP A 165 -25.55 -14.40 10.33
CA ASP A 165 -25.83 -15.81 9.99
C ASP A 165 -27.00 -15.95 9.01
N ILE A 166 -28.11 -15.27 9.30
CA ILE A 166 -29.30 -15.26 8.43
C ILE A 166 -28.93 -14.72 7.05
N MET A 167 -28.25 -13.57 6.99
CA MET A 167 -27.89 -12.93 5.72
C MET A 167 -26.96 -13.81 4.87
N LEU A 168 -25.96 -14.46 5.48
CA LEU A 168 -25.02 -15.36 4.81
C LEU A 168 -25.72 -16.61 4.26
N ARG A 169 -26.67 -17.16 5.02
CA ARG A 169 -27.46 -18.32 4.61
C ARG A 169 -28.41 -17.98 3.47
N GLU A 170 -29.19 -16.91 3.61
CA GLU A 170 -30.13 -16.46 2.58
C GLU A 170 -29.42 -16.06 1.28
N GLU A 171 -28.23 -15.44 1.37
CA GLU A 171 -27.39 -15.15 0.21
C GLU A 171 -26.96 -16.43 -0.51
N SER A 172 -26.43 -17.41 0.24
CA SER A 172 -25.99 -18.69 -0.31
C SER A 172 -27.13 -19.45 -0.98
N GLU A 173 -28.28 -19.56 -0.30
CA GLU A 173 -29.47 -20.23 -0.82
C GLU A 173 -30.00 -19.56 -2.08
N CYS A 174 -30.04 -18.22 -2.10
CA CYS A 174 -30.48 -17.45 -3.24
C CYS A 174 -29.57 -17.67 -4.45
N LEU A 175 -28.25 -17.61 -4.26
CA LEU A 175 -27.28 -17.86 -5.31
C LEU A 175 -27.36 -19.28 -5.85
N ILE A 176 -27.32 -20.29 -4.98
CA ILE A 176 -27.36 -21.71 -5.39
C ILE A 176 -28.65 -22.03 -6.14
N LYS A 177 -29.78 -21.46 -5.71
CA LYS A 177 -31.06 -21.70 -6.37
C LYS A 177 -31.08 -21.20 -7.81
N VAL A 178 -30.56 -20.00 -8.07
CA VAL A 178 -30.62 -19.37 -9.41
C VAL A 178 -29.44 -19.78 -10.28
N PHE A 179 -28.27 -19.98 -9.67
CA PHE A 179 -26.99 -20.30 -10.29
C PHE A 179 -26.39 -21.53 -9.59
N PRO A 180 -26.78 -22.75 -10.01
CA PRO A 180 -26.35 -24.00 -9.36
C PRO A 180 -24.84 -24.21 -9.29
N GLU A 181 -24.06 -23.54 -10.15
CA GLU A 181 -22.60 -23.52 -10.11
C GLU A 181 -22.00 -22.89 -8.84
N PHE A 182 -22.83 -22.22 -8.02
CA PHE A 182 -22.44 -21.75 -6.69
C PHE A 182 -22.44 -22.87 -5.64
N ASN A 183 -23.10 -24.00 -5.94
CA ASN A 183 -23.10 -25.13 -5.03
C ASN A 183 -21.67 -25.65 -4.84
N MET A 184 -21.31 -25.92 -3.58
CA MET A 184 -19.97 -26.41 -3.20
C MET A 184 -18.79 -25.49 -3.55
N LEU A 185 -19.01 -24.23 -3.95
CA LEU A 185 -17.89 -23.30 -4.12
C LEU A 185 -17.24 -23.01 -2.76
N PRO A 186 -15.89 -23.05 -2.64
CA PRO A 186 -15.20 -22.71 -1.40
C PRO A 186 -15.60 -21.32 -0.88
N ASN A 187 -15.75 -20.35 -1.79
CA ASN A 187 -16.16 -18.98 -1.45
C ASN A 187 -17.58 -18.88 -0.86
N VAL A 188 -18.45 -19.84 -1.15
CA VAL A 188 -19.80 -19.97 -0.54
C VAL A 188 -19.70 -20.77 0.75
N HIS A 189 -18.93 -21.86 0.78
CA HIS A 189 -18.73 -22.68 1.98
C HIS A 189 -18.15 -21.87 3.16
N VAL A 190 -17.26 -20.92 2.88
CA VAL A 190 -16.69 -20.03 3.91
C VAL A 190 -17.77 -19.32 4.74
N ASN A 191 -18.95 -19.05 4.18
CA ASN A 191 -20.06 -18.41 4.89
C ASN A 191 -20.45 -19.14 6.19
N PHE A 192 -20.35 -20.47 6.24
CA PHE A 192 -20.65 -21.26 7.44
C PHE A 192 -19.69 -20.98 8.61
N HIS A 193 -18.49 -20.49 8.32
CA HIS A 193 -17.45 -20.22 9.32
C HIS A 193 -17.36 -18.74 9.70
N LEU A 194 -17.85 -17.84 8.83
CA LEU A 194 -17.71 -16.39 9.02
C LEU A 194 -18.37 -15.88 10.30
N VAL A 195 -19.51 -16.44 10.73
CA VAL A 195 -20.17 -16.01 11.97
C VAL A 195 -19.29 -16.30 13.18
N GLN A 196 -18.71 -17.51 13.24
CA GLN A 196 -17.82 -17.90 14.33
C GLN A 196 -16.54 -17.06 14.35
N HIS A 197 -16.00 -16.74 13.18
CA HIS A 197 -14.87 -15.81 13.08
C HIS A 197 -15.26 -14.40 13.53
N ALA A 198 -16.42 -13.90 13.13
CA ALA A 198 -16.91 -12.60 13.59
C ALA A 198 -17.00 -12.54 15.12
N VAL A 199 -17.53 -13.59 15.76
CA VAL A 199 -17.61 -13.69 17.23
C VAL A 199 -16.22 -13.72 17.86
N SER A 200 -15.29 -14.49 17.28
CA SER A 200 -13.94 -14.69 17.84
C SER A 200 -13.05 -13.44 17.70
N TYR A 201 -13.22 -12.69 16.62
CA TYR A 201 -12.39 -11.52 16.30
C TYR A 201 -13.14 -10.19 16.45
N GLY A 202 -14.36 -10.20 17.02
CA GLY A 202 -15.23 -9.03 17.21
C GLY A 202 -15.98 -8.58 15.96
N ASN A 203 -15.37 -8.67 14.78
CA ASN A 203 -16.02 -8.52 13.47
C ASN A 203 -15.16 -9.16 12.36
N LEU A 204 -15.68 -9.21 11.14
CA LEU A 204 -14.97 -9.77 9.99
C LEU A 204 -13.95 -8.81 9.36
N ILE A 205 -14.04 -7.50 9.62
CA ILE A 205 -13.04 -6.53 9.14
C ILE A 205 -11.67 -6.82 9.78
N ASN A 206 -11.64 -7.24 11.05
CA ASN A 206 -10.41 -7.50 11.79
C ASN A 206 -9.57 -8.65 11.20
N ILE A 207 -10.17 -9.51 10.38
CA ILE A 207 -9.51 -10.62 9.69
C ILE A 207 -9.52 -10.45 8.16
N SER A 208 -10.05 -9.33 7.67
CA SER A 208 -10.10 -8.98 6.25
C SER A 208 -8.72 -8.50 5.78
N VAL A 209 -8.22 -9.07 4.68
CA VAL A 209 -6.92 -8.68 4.14
C VAL A 209 -7.01 -7.53 3.13
N GLY A 210 -8.17 -6.92 2.91
CA GLY A 210 -8.34 -5.88 1.88
C GLY A 210 -7.31 -4.74 1.98
N VAL A 211 -7.04 -4.27 3.21
CA VAL A 211 -6.01 -3.24 3.47
C VAL A 211 -4.60 -3.78 3.16
N LYS A 212 -4.31 -5.01 3.58
CA LYS A 212 -3.03 -5.69 3.28
C LYS A 212 -2.81 -5.84 1.78
N GLU A 213 -3.84 -6.15 0.98
CA GLU A 213 -3.73 -6.23 -0.48
C GLU A 213 -3.44 -4.87 -1.12
N MET A 214 -4.04 -3.78 -0.62
CA MET A 214 -3.69 -2.44 -1.08
C MET A 214 -2.24 -2.06 -0.76
N ILE A 215 -1.76 -2.43 0.43
CA ILE A 215 -0.36 -2.24 0.83
C ILE A 215 0.55 -3.11 -0.05
N ASN A 216 0.20 -4.36 -0.28
CA ASN A 216 0.95 -5.28 -1.13
C ASN A 216 1.07 -4.75 -2.58
N ARG A 217 -0.01 -4.18 -3.12
CA ARG A 217 0.02 -3.49 -4.43
C ARG A 217 1.02 -2.33 -4.41
N THR A 218 1.01 -1.54 -3.35
CA THR A 218 1.92 -0.40 -3.18
C THR A 218 3.38 -0.89 -3.13
N PHE A 219 3.64 -1.97 -2.40
CA PHE A 219 4.96 -2.61 -2.35
C PHE A 219 5.39 -3.16 -3.71
N LYS A 220 4.49 -3.79 -4.49
CA LYS A 220 4.79 -4.27 -5.85
C LYS A 220 5.18 -3.14 -6.80
N ILE A 221 4.52 -1.98 -6.71
CA ILE A 221 4.89 -0.80 -7.50
C ILE A 221 6.28 -0.31 -7.11
N PHE A 222 6.61 -0.37 -5.82
CA PHE A 222 7.87 0.14 -5.29
C PHE A 222 9.05 -0.82 -5.42
N ALA A 223 8.82 -2.13 -5.47
CA ALA A 223 9.87 -3.14 -5.50
C ALA A 223 10.90 -2.92 -6.63
N PRO A 224 10.50 -2.58 -7.89
CA PRO A 224 11.45 -2.24 -8.95
C PRO A 224 12.34 -1.01 -8.68
N HIS A 225 11.91 -0.14 -7.76
CA HIS A 225 12.56 1.13 -7.38
C HIS A 225 13.29 1.06 -6.03
N THR A 226 13.53 -0.15 -5.52
CA THR A 226 14.42 -0.38 -4.36
C THR A 226 15.84 -0.64 -4.83
N ASN A 227 16.80 -0.61 -3.91
CA ASN A 227 18.19 -0.99 -4.22
C ASN A 227 18.35 -2.49 -4.55
N LYS A 228 17.25 -3.26 -4.54
CA LYS A 228 17.12 -4.72 -4.78
C LYS A 228 17.99 -5.61 -3.88
N LYS A 229 18.83 -5.02 -3.02
CA LYS A 229 19.73 -5.71 -2.09
C LYS A 229 19.06 -5.92 -0.74
N GLU A 230 18.27 -4.95 -0.27
CA GLU A 230 17.57 -4.99 1.01
C GLU A 230 16.10 -4.56 0.87
N ILE A 231 15.38 -5.25 -0.01
CA ILE A 231 13.97 -4.96 -0.33
C ILE A 231 13.10 -4.96 0.94
N ASP A 232 13.30 -5.91 1.83
CA ASP A 232 12.51 -6.03 3.06
C ASP A 232 12.71 -4.81 3.97
N PHE A 233 13.97 -4.36 4.15
CA PHE A 233 14.27 -3.18 4.95
C PHE A 233 13.68 -1.90 4.32
N ASP A 234 13.83 -1.73 3.01
CA ASP A 234 13.27 -0.59 2.27
C ASP A 234 11.74 -0.52 2.38
N LEU A 235 11.06 -1.67 2.24
CA LEU A 235 9.59 -1.75 2.35
C LEU A 235 9.11 -1.55 3.79
N ILE A 236 9.77 -2.16 4.78
CA ILE A 236 9.46 -2.00 6.20
C ILE A 236 9.65 -0.54 6.64
N LYS A 237 10.74 0.10 6.22
CA LYS A 237 11.01 1.51 6.52
C LYS A 237 9.89 2.41 5.99
N ARG A 238 9.45 2.19 4.74
CA ARG A 238 8.34 2.93 4.13
C ARG A 238 7.02 2.67 4.86
N TYR A 239 6.72 1.42 5.20
CA TYR A 239 5.51 1.06 5.94
C TYR A 239 5.46 1.72 7.32
N ASN A 240 6.53 1.60 8.10
CA ASN A 240 6.63 2.21 9.43
C ASN A 240 6.53 3.75 9.35
N THR A 241 7.09 4.35 8.31
CA THR A 241 6.96 5.80 8.05
C THR A 241 5.50 6.17 7.79
N MET A 242 4.80 5.45 6.92
CA MET A 242 3.38 5.69 6.62
C MET A 242 2.48 5.49 7.84
N GLU A 243 2.70 4.43 8.62
CA GLU A 243 1.96 4.19 9.86
C GLU A 243 2.25 5.26 10.92
N GLY A 244 3.50 5.73 11.02
CA GLY A 244 3.87 6.86 11.87
C GLY A 244 3.14 8.14 11.47
N ILE A 245 3.09 8.44 10.17
CA ILE A 245 2.35 9.57 9.61
C ILE A 245 0.85 9.44 9.88
N ARG A 246 0.26 8.27 9.65
CA ARG A 246 -1.16 8.01 9.91
C ARG A 246 -1.51 8.23 11.38
N LYS A 247 -0.76 7.60 12.31
CA LYS A 247 -0.96 7.78 13.75
C LYS A 247 -0.80 9.23 14.19
N PHE A 248 0.13 9.96 13.56
CA PHE A 248 0.29 11.39 13.83
C PHE A 248 -0.96 12.19 13.42
N PHE A 249 -1.53 11.94 12.24
CA PHE A 249 -2.75 12.62 11.79
C PHE A 249 -4.01 12.19 12.54
N ASP A 250 -4.19 10.90 12.79
CA ASP A 250 -5.34 10.36 13.53
C ASP A 250 -5.44 10.99 14.94
N ASN A 251 -4.29 11.33 15.54
CA ASN A 251 -4.21 11.94 16.87
C ASN A 251 -4.13 13.48 16.86
N ASN A 252 -4.04 14.14 15.70
CA ASN A 252 -3.91 15.60 15.60
C ASN A 252 -4.96 16.21 14.67
N VAL A 253 -6.08 16.62 15.26
CA VAL A 253 -7.27 17.17 14.57
C VAL A 253 -7.00 18.52 13.86
N ASN A 254 -5.88 19.19 14.15
CA ASN A 254 -5.52 20.52 13.63
C ASN A 254 -4.31 20.51 12.66
N TYR A 255 -4.31 19.56 11.73
CA TYR A 255 -3.19 19.31 10.80
C TYR A 255 -2.88 20.43 9.79
N LYS A 256 -3.77 21.42 9.62
CA LYS A 256 -3.57 22.53 8.65
C LYS A 256 -2.39 23.47 8.95
N LYS A 257 -1.73 23.31 10.10
CA LYS A 257 -0.62 24.18 10.55
C LYS A 257 0.74 23.50 10.59
N ILE A 258 0.87 22.29 10.06
CA ILE A 258 2.04 21.45 10.31
C ILE A 258 2.89 21.30 9.04
N GLU A 259 3.96 22.08 8.94
CA GLU A 259 5.02 22.04 7.92
C GLU A 259 5.94 20.80 8.05
N ILE A 260 5.40 19.61 8.35
CA ILE A 260 6.23 18.42 8.61
C ILE A 260 6.82 17.82 7.32
N PHE A 261 6.24 18.13 6.14
CA PHE A 261 6.65 17.49 4.90
C PHE A 261 7.80 18.16 4.15
N ASP A 262 8.16 19.40 4.49
CA ASP A 262 9.27 20.11 3.83
C ASP A 262 10.65 19.46 4.06
N ASN A 263 10.74 18.59 5.06
CA ASN A 263 11.97 17.87 5.39
C ASN A 263 11.96 16.38 5.01
N TRP A 264 10.83 15.81 4.59
CA TRP A 264 10.67 14.35 4.46
C TRP A 264 10.54 13.83 3.03
N PHE A 265 10.15 14.69 2.08
CA PHE A 265 10.25 14.40 0.66
C PHE A 265 11.39 15.21 0.05
N ILE A 266 12.00 14.69 -1.01
CA ILE A 266 12.67 15.55 -1.99
C ILE A 266 11.56 16.30 -2.71
N THR A 267 11.00 17.33 -2.06
CA THR A 267 10.05 18.25 -2.66
C THR A 267 10.75 19.55 -3.00
N ASN A 268 10.49 20.01 -4.22
CA ASN A 268 10.91 21.32 -4.70
C ASN A 268 10.27 22.41 -3.83
N ASN A 269 11.13 23.32 -3.38
CA ASN A 269 10.88 24.71 -3.03
C ASN A 269 10.32 25.03 -1.63
N SER A 270 11.21 25.50 -0.75
CA SER A 270 11.05 26.76 -0.02
C SER A 270 12.42 27.28 0.47
N ILE A 271 12.94 28.19 -0.36
CA ILE A 271 13.87 29.29 -0.11
C ILE A 271 14.30 29.48 1.35
N ASN A 272 15.60 29.29 1.60
CA ASN A 272 16.46 30.25 2.29
C ASN A 272 17.92 29.91 1.93
N ILE A 273 18.39 30.55 0.86
CA ILE A 273 19.73 30.40 0.30
C ILE A 273 20.37 31.78 0.37
N PHE A 274 21.55 31.88 0.96
CA PHE A 274 22.44 33.02 0.77
C PHE A 274 23.84 32.49 0.43
N GLU A 275 24.52 33.25 -0.43
CA GLU A 275 25.91 33.15 -0.89
C GLU A 275 26.09 32.36 -2.22
N ASP A 276 26.51 33.10 -3.27
CA ASP A 276 26.85 32.59 -4.61
C ASP A 276 28.22 31.89 -4.54
N ILE A 277 28.21 30.56 -4.51
CA ILE A 277 29.43 29.75 -4.45
C ILE A 277 29.70 29.17 -5.83
N THR A 278 30.91 29.40 -6.35
CA THR A 278 31.34 28.91 -7.66
C THR A 278 32.17 27.64 -7.54
N SER A 279 31.84 26.62 -8.34
CA SER A 279 32.62 25.39 -8.44
C SER A 279 33.86 25.58 -9.31
N SER A 280 34.96 24.89 -8.99
CA SER A 280 36.11 24.73 -9.90
C SER A 280 35.86 23.71 -11.03
N PHE A 281 34.76 22.97 -10.94
CA PHE A 281 34.34 21.96 -11.92
C PHE A 281 33.12 22.46 -12.71
N GLU A 282 33.26 22.56 -14.03
CA GLU A 282 32.22 23.09 -14.94
C GLU A 282 30.91 22.29 -14.92
N TYR A 283 30.96 21.00 -14.55
CA TYR A 283 29.78 20.14 -14.47
C TYR A 283 28.97 20.33 -13.17
N ILE A 284 29.48 21.08 -12.19
CA ILE A 284 28.78 21.39 -10.93
C ILE A 284 28.34 22.84 -10.94
N GLN A 285 27.04 23.08 -10.76
CA GLN A 285 26.44 24.42 -10.75
C GLN A 285 25.43 24.58 -9.61
N ASN A 286 24.98 25.82 -9.39
CA ASN A 286 23.93 26.14 -8.40
C ASN A 286 24.22 25.61 -6.99
N ILE A 287 25.45 25.81 -6.51
CA ILE A 287 25.87 25.43 -5.15
C ILE A 287 25.19 26.35 -4.14
N LYS A 288 24.62 25.75 -3.09
CA LYS A 288 23.84 26.42 -2.05
C LYS A 288 24.14 25.80 -0.70
N LEU A 289 24.48 26.63 0.28
CA LEU A 289 24.69 26.20 1.66
C LEU A 289 23.45 26.45 2.52
N SER A 290 23.23 25.58 3.50
CA SER A 290 22.21 25.80 4.53
C SER A 290 22.61 26.93 5.48
N GLN A 291 21.70 27.39 6.33
CA GLN A 291 22.01 28.34 7.40
C GLN A 291 23.20 27.89 8.28
N LYS A 292 23.99 28.88 8.73
CA LYS A 292 25.13 28.68 9.63
C LYS A 292 24.70 28.04 10.95
N LEU A 293 25.43 26.99 11.35
CA LEU A 293 25.27 26.31 12.64
C LEU A 293 25.80 27.17 13.80
N LYS A 294 25.11 27.10 14.95
CA LYS A 294 25.55 27.69 16.22
C LYS A 294 26.64 26.82 16.83
N LYS A 295 27.49 27.43 17.67
CA LYS A 295 28.65 26.76 18.30
C LYS A 295 28.32 25.42 18.96
N LYS A 296 27.22 25.37 19.71
CA LYS A 296 26.73 24.16 20.40
C LYS A 296 26.38 23.00 19.46
N GLU A 297 26.07 23.28 18.20
CA GLU A 297 25.61 22.28 17.22
C GLU A 297 26.77 21.58 16.52
N PHE A 298 27.95 22.20 16.45
CA PHE A 298 29.14 21.62 15.80
C PHE A 298 30.26 21.22 16.78
N GLU A 299 30.14 21.55 18.07
CA GLU A 299 31.07 21.09 19.12
C GLU A 299 31.15 19.55 19.21
N SER A 300 30.13 18.84 18.73
CA SER A 300 30.06 17.37 18.71
C SER A 300 30.81 16.70 17.55
N PHE A 301 31.28 17.44 16.54
CA PHE A 301 31.86 16.84 15.32
C PHE A 301 33.28 16.29 15.49
N ASN A 302 33.92 16.52 16.66
CA ASN A 302 35.28 16.06 17.01
C ASN A 302 36.27 16.16 15.83
N LEU A 303 36.47 17.41 15.37
CA LEU A 303 37.27 17.74 14.20
C LEU A 303 38.68 18.15 14.65
N GLU A 304 39.54 17.18 14.89
CA GLU A 304 40.98 17.43 15.08
C GLU A 304 41.58 17.99 13.78
N ASP A 305 42.41 19.02 13.90
CA ASP A 305 43.25 19.57 12.83
C ASP A 305 42.52 20.01 11.53
N ILE A 306 41.34 20.64 11.66
CA ILE A 306 40.62 21.26 10.51
C ILE A 306 41.56 22.15 9.69
N GLN A 307 42.45 22.91 10.34
CA GLN A 307 43.40 23.78 9.65
C GLN A 307 44.36 23.00 8.77
N THR A 308 44.89 21.87 9.26
CA THR A 308 45.78 21.00 8.48
C THR A 308 45.03 20.40 7.30
N GLN A 309 43.80 19.93 7.50
CA GLN A 309 42.98 19.37 6.41
C GLN A 309 42.61 20.43 5.36
N LEU A 310 42.26 21.64 5.80
CA LEU A 310 41.95 22.76 4.92
C LEU A 310 43.20 23.20 4.12
N HIS A 311 44.37 23.20 4.76
CA HIS A 311 45.64 23.47 4.09
C HIS A 311 45.95 22.45 2.99
N VAL A 312 45.79 21.16 3.28
CA VAL A 312 45.97 20.08 2.28
C VAL A 312 45.00 20.24 1.10
N ALA A 313 43.73 20.58 1.37
CA ALA A 313 42.74 20.81 0.32
C ALA A 313 43.06 22.05 -0.55
N TYR A 314 43.60 23.11 0.04
CA TYR A 314 43.96 24.32 -0.72
C TYR A 314 45.24 24.12 -1.53
N GLN A 315 46.19 23.33 -1.03
CA GLN A 315 47.38 22.93 -1.79
C GLN A 315 47.00 22.14 -3.05
N SER A 316 46.05 21.20 -2.95
CA SER A 316 45.59 20.43 -4.12
C SER A 316 44.86 21.29 -5.15
N LEU A 317 44.15 22.33 -4.69
CA LEU A 317 43.47 23.32 -5.53
C LEU A 317 44.39 24.47 -6.00
N LYS A 318 45.67 24.51 -5.56
CA LYS A 318 46.66 25.56 -5.88
C LYS A 318 46.23 26.98 -5.46
N ILE A 319 45.54 27.10 -4.32
CA ILE A 319 45.01 28.36 -3.77
C ILE A 319 45.43 28.61 -2.31
N ASP A 320 46.52 27.98 -1.87
CA ASP A 320 47.03 28.01 -0.49
C ASP A 320 47.35 29.40 0.05
N GLY A 321 47.64 30.38 -0.82
CA GLY A 321 47.82 31.79 -0.46
C GLY A 321 46.59 32.49 0.15
N LEU A 322 45.41 31.87 0.09
CA LEU A 322 44.15 32.40 0.63
C LEU A 322 43.91 32.07 2.11
N LEU A 323 44.75 31.24 2.74
CA LEU A 323 44.60 30.71 4.11
C LEU A 323 45.21 31.58 5.22
N ILE A 324 44.92 32.89 5.25
CA ILE A 324 45.40 33.76 6.36
C ILE A 324 44.29 34.03 7.39
N THR A 325 43.01 33.90 7.02
CA THR A 325 41.87 34.18 7.90
C THR A 325 41.25 32.92 8.51
N ASN A 326 41.09 32.86 9.83
CA ASN A 326 40.39 31.76 10.53
C ASN A 326 38.84 31.87 10.47
N LYS A 327 38.28 32.33 9.36
CA LYS A 327 36.82 32.57 9.24
C LYS A 327 36.10 31.37 8.62
N ILE A 328 36.01 30.29 9.41
CA ILE A 328 35.29 29.07 9.05
C ILE A 328 33.84 29.15 9.56
N ARG A 329 32.88 28.78 8.72
CA ARG A 329 31.46 28.62 9.10
C ARG A 329 31.04 27.17 8.86
N PHE A 330 30.21 26.65 9.75
CA PHE A 330 29.69 25.29 9.67
C PHE A 330 28.25 25.31 9.17
N HIS A 331 27.90 24.34 8.35
CA HIS A 331 26.60 24.21 7.70
C HIS A 331 26.03 22.81 7.93
N ASN A 332 24.70 22.73 8.00
CA ASN A 332 23.97 21.48 8.17
C ASN A 332 23.96 20.65 6.89
N PHE A 333 23.80 21.31 5.73
CA PHE A 333 23.78 20.65 4.44
C PHE A 333 24.29 21.56 3.32
N ILE A 334 24.78 20.93 2.25
CA ILE A 334 25.09 21.54 0.97
C ILE A 334 24.17 20.98 -0.09
N TYR A 335 23.79 21.82 -1.04
CA TYR A 335 23.01 21.49 -2.20
C TYR A 335 23.76 21.93 -3.45
N TYR A 336 23.79 21.10 -4.49
CA TYR A 336 24.36 21.47 -5.79
C TYR A 336 23.73 20.66 -6.92
N GLU A 337 23.88 21.16 -8.14
CA GLU A 337 23.41 20.51 -9.36
C GLU A 337 24.58 19.97 -10.18
N VAL A 338 24.49 18.71 -10.61
CA VAL A 338 25.46 18.05 -11.47
C VAL A 338 24.86 17.86 -12.86
N LYS A 339 25.54 18.37 -13.88
CA LYS A 339 25.16 18.17 -15.28
C LYS A 339 25.87 16.94 -15.82
N ASN A 340 25.10 15.90 -16.17
CA ASN A 340 25.64 14.71 -16.81
C ASN A 340 25.94 14.96 -18.30
N GLU A 341 26.73 14.09 -18.92
CA GLU A 341 27.13 14.15 -20.34
C GLU A 341 25.91 14.25 -21.30
N ASN A 342 24.76 13.69 -20.92
CA ASN A 342 23.51 13.73 -21.69
C ASN A 342 22.69 15.02 -21.49
N GLY A 343 23.20 16.00 -20.74
CA GLY A 343 22.53 17.26 -20.44
C GLY A 343 21.48 17.20 -19.31
N THR A 344 21.24 16.03 -18.72
CA THR A 344 20.36 15.84 -17.57
C THR A 344 20.98 16.45 -16.31
N ILE A 345 20.17 17.21 -15.55
CA ILE A 345 20.58 17.87 -14.31
C ILE A 345 20.15 17.01 -13.12
N ASN A 346 21.13 16.54 -12.36
CA ASN A 346 20.94 15.83 -11.10
C ASN A 346 21.10 16.78 -9.92
N ARG A 347 20.12 16.79 -9.02
CA ARG A 347 20.11 17.63 -7.82
C ARG A 347 20.60 16.84 -6.63
N ILE A 348 21.74 17.24 -6.06
CA ILE A 348 22.40 16.52 -4.98
C ILE A 348 22.32 17.36 -3.70
N LYS A 349 21.93 16.71 -2.60
CA LYS A 349 21.93 17.28 -1.25
C LYS A 349 22.74 16.37 -0.34
N ILE A 350 23.76 16.93 0.30
CA ILE A 350 24.64 16.20 1.22
C ILE A 350 24.54 16.82 2.60
N LYS A 351 24.42 15.99 3.64
CA LYS A 351 24.40 16.37 5.05
C LYS A 351 25.54 15.71 5.81
N SER A 352 25.85 16.26 6.98
CA SER A 352 26.69 15.57 7.96
C SER A 352 26.06 14.21 8.34
N GLY A 353 26.85 13.15 8.32
CA GLY A 353 26.44 11.76 8.57
C GLY A 353 26.13 10.95 7.30
N ASP A 354 26.00 11.60 6.14
CA ASP A 354 25.77 10.88 4.88
C ASP A 354 27.02 10.13 4.44
N ALA A 355 26.84 8.94 3.88
CA ALA A 355 27.90 8.18 3.23
C ALA A 355 27.98 8.59 1.75
N ILE A 356 29.18 8.95 1.30
CA ILE A 356 29.47 9.36 -0.09
C ILE A 356 30.52 8.45 -0.70
N GLU A 357 30.46 8.31 -2.02
CA GLU A 357 31.50 7.65 -2.81
C GLU A 357 32.54 8.69 -3.24
N ILE A 358 33.82 8.37 -3.04
CA ILE A 358 34.96 9.20 -3.45
C ILE A 358 35.92 8.34 -4.27
N GLU A 359 36.47 8.91 -5.34
CA GLU A 359 37.49 8.22 -6.13
C GLU A 359 38.85 8.33 -5.46
N LYS A 360 39.53 7.20 -5.27
CA LYS A 360 40.91 7.17 -4.79
C LYS A 360 41.83 7.07 -5.99
N PHE A 361 42.79 7.98 -6.09
CA PHE A 361 43.68 8.18 -7.26
C PHE A 361 44.36 6.92 -7.83
N GLU A 362 44.46 5.83 -7.06
CA GLU A 362 45.17 4.62 -7.51
C GLU A 362 44.34 3.32 -7.41
N HIS A 363 43.26 3.25 -6.63
CA HIS A 363 42.52 1.99 -6.37
C HIS A 363 41.00 2.22 -6.27
N GLY A 364 40.34 2.43 -7.41
CA GLY A 364 38.87 2.42 -7.53
C GLY A 364 38.13 3.44 -6.66
N SER A 365 36.81 3.24 -6.53
CA SER A 365 35.98 4.05 -5.64
C SER A 365 36.01 3.53 -4.20
N THR A 366 36.01 4.45 -3.24
CA THR A 366 35.92 4.16 -1.81
C THR A 366 34.78 4.98 -1.19
N TYR A 367 34.36 4.62 0.02
CA TYR A 367 33.23 5.28 0.69
C TYR A 367 33.72 6.05 1.91
N ALA A 368 33.20 7.26 2.10
CA ALA A 368 33.50 8.12 3.23
C ALA A 368 32.21 8.60 3.89
N ILE A 369 32.24 8.86 5.19
CA ILE A 369 31.15 9.50 5.91
C ILE A 369 31.47 10.99 6.02
N VAL A 370 30.54 11.84 5.61
CA VAL A 370 30.67 13.29 5.72
C VAL A 370 30.57 13.69 7.19
N LYS A 371 31.68 14.13 7.79
CA LYS A 371 31.68 14.54 9.21
C LYS A 371 31.17 15.96 9.44
N SER A 372 31.42 16.86 8.50
CA SER A 372 30.99 18.26 8.59
C SER A 372 31.05 18.92 7.21
N ILE A 373 30.30 20.00 7.06
CA ILE A 373 30.29 20.84 5.87
C ILE A 373 30.69 22.24 6.32
N ILE A 374 31.71 22.80 5.69
CA ILE A 374 32.26 24.10 6.04
C ILE A 374 32.32 25.02 4.83
N SER A 375 32.21 26.33 5.08
CA SER A 375 32.68 27.38 4.17
C SER A 375 33.80 28.16 4.83
N HIS A 376 34.74 28.60 4.01
CA HIS A 376 35.86 29.44 4.43
C HIS A 376 35.83 30.75 3.67
N LYS A 377 35.88 31.87 4.40
CA LYS A 377 36.05 33.19 3.79
C LYS A 377 37.54 33.48 3.61
N GLY A 378 37.99 33.54 2.35
CA GLY A 378 39.37 33.84 1.97
C GLY A 378 39.74 35.32 2.15
N ASN A 379 41.04 35.62 2.04
CA ASN A 379 41.57 36.98 2.17
C ASN A 379 41.11 37.93 1.07
N ASP A 380 40.71 37.40 -0.07
CA ASP A 380 40.12 38.13 -1.18
C ASP A 380 38.64 38.47 -0.96
N ASN A 381 38.12 38.19 0.24
CA ASN A 381 36.73 38.35 0.67
C ASN A 381 35.71 37.45 -0.04
N ASN A 382 36.15 36.50 -0.86
CA ASN A 382 35.30 35.48 -1.45
C ASN A 382 35.07 34.32 -0.48
N GLU A 383 34.01 33.56 -0.72
CA GLU A 383 33.68 32.37 0.06
C GLU A 383 33.91 31.11 -0.76
N TYR A 384 34.54 30.14 -0.08
CA TYR A 384 35.04 28.89 -0.64
C TYR A 384 34.48 27.69 0.13
#